data_AF-A0AA87AQ88-F1
#
_entry.id   AF-A0AA87AQ88-F1
#
_cell.length_a   1.000
_cell.length_b   1.000
_cell.length_c   1.000
_cell.angle_alpha   90.00
_cell.angle_beta   90.00
_cell.angle_gamma   90.00
#
_symmetry.space_group_name_H-M   'P 1'
#
loop_
_entity.id
_entity.type
_entity.pdbx_description
1 polymer ?
#
loop_
_entity_poly.entity_id
_entity_poly.type
_entity_poly.pdbx_seq_one_letter_code
_entity_poly.pdbx_strand_id
1 'polypeptide(L)'
;MLGLAKEIETKQEVKGIIDSLQFYFKQIAPDGIAGLEAKLNHAGRGGEIYIAYEKKELFVKLLDKYSLYESAQKIFAYLLAKVEHEFNFAVHPQVTYCDVLQINQLISAKIVEPIVAECGVGPLDVNHNVAMGMVYWLAEQCFVRWH
;
A
#
# COMPACT_ATOMS: atom_id res chain seq x y z
N MET A 1 2.59 -9.95 15.28
CA MET A 1 2.43 -11.16 14.45
C MET A 1 1.88 -12.38 15.19
N LEU A 2 2.19 -12.60 16.49
CA LEU A 2 1.71 -13.77 17.26
C LEU A 2 0.16 -13.93 17.29
N GLY A 3 -0.59 -12.82 17.31
CA GLY A 3 -2.06 -12.86 17.29
C GLY A 3 -2.64 -13.45 15.99
N LEU A 4 -2.12 -13.03 14.84
CA LEU A 4 -2.59 -13.52 13.54
C LEU A 4 -2.30 -15.02 13.34
N ALA A 5 -1.11 -15.50 13.73
CA ALA A 5 -0.78 -16.92 13.61
C ALA A 5 -1.77 -17.80 14.37
N LYS A 6 -2.15 -17.37 15.59
CA LYS A 6 -3.16 -18.04 16.41
C LYS A 6 -4.55 -17.99 15.77
N GLU A 7 -4.98 -16.83 15.27
CA GLU A 7 -6.29 -16.69 14.60
C GLU A 7 -6.43 -17.62 13.39
N ILE A 8 -5.36 -17.76 12.59
CA ILE A 8 -5.31 -18.69 11.45
C ILE A 8 -5.41 -20.15 11.91
N GLU A 9 -4.65 -20.52 12.95
CA GLU A 9 -4.66 -21.90 13.49
C GLU A 9 -6.03 -22.28 14.06
N THR A 10 -6.68 -21.35 14.78
CA THR A 10 -7.99 -21.59 15.42
C THR A 10 -9.18 -21.24 14.54
N LYS A 11 -8.97 -20.74 13.31
CA LYS A 11 -10.01 -20.22 12.41
C LYS A 11 -10.95 -19.21 13.08
N GLN A 12 -10.36 -18.32 13.88
CA GLN A 12 -11.12 -17.28 14.57
C GLN A 12 -11.32 -16.09 13.61
N GLU A 13 -12.50 -16.04 12.99
CA GLU A 13 -12.86 -15.03 11.99
C GLU A 13 -13.79 -13.96 12.58
N VAL A 14 -13.70 -12.74 12.04
CA VAL A 14 -14.60 -11.62 12.38
C VAL A 14 -15.57 -11.31 11.25
N LYS A 15 -16.74 -10.78 11.62
CA LYS A 15 -17.76 -10.32 10.67
C LYS A 15 -17.59 -8.83 10.40
N GLY A 16 -16.76 -8.47 9.42
CA GLY A 16 -16.64 -7.11 8.90
C GLY A 16 -15.22 -6.55 8.90
N ILE A 17 -15.08 -5.39 8.26
CA ILE A 17 -13.84 -4.62 8.18
C ILE A 17 -13.79 -3.63 9.35
N ILE A 18 -12.68 -3.58 10.09
CA ILE A 18 -12.46 -2.62 11.18
C ILE A 18 -12.38 -1.19 10.63
N ASP A 19 -12.83 -0.22 11.42
CA ASP A 19 -12.94 1.19 10.99
C ASP A 19 -11.62 1.77 10.45
N SER A 20 -10.49 1.42 11.07
CA SER A 20 -9.17 1.91 10.66
C SER A 20 -8.75 1.42 9.27
N LEU A 21 -9.18 0.22 8.88
CA LEU A 21 -8.94 -0.31 7.54
C LEU A 21 -10.01 0.21 6.56
N GLN A 22 -11.27 0.29 7.01
CA GLN A 22 -12.39 0.83 6.23
C GLN A 22 -12.15 2.28 5.76
N PHE A 23 -11.39 3.06 6.52
CA PHE A 23 -10.97 4.41 6.17
C PHE A 23 -10.32 4.47 4.77
N TYR A 24 -9.46 3.51 4.43
CA TYR A 24 -8.71 3.50 3.18
C TYR A 24 -9.52 3.08 1.95
N PHE A 25 -10.72 2.53 2.11
CA PHE A 25 -11.60 2.19 0.99
C PHE A 25 -12.37 3.39 0.43
N LYS A 26 -12.17 4.59 0.99
CA LYS A 26 -12.81 5.81 0.53
C LYS A 26 -11.93 6.47 -0.53
N GLN A 27 -12.42 6.52 -1.76
CA GLN A 27 -11.77 7.27 -2.82
C GLN A 27 -12.23 8.73 -2.79
N ILE A 28 -11.31 9.66 -2.55
CA ILE A 28 -11.56 11.10 -2.65
C ILE A 28 -10.43 11.74 -3.46
N ALA A 29 -10.74 12.24 -4.66
CA ALA A 29 -9.80 12.89 -5.58
C ALA A 29 -10.12 14.40 -5.70
N PRO A 30 -9.66 15.25 -4.77
CA PRO A 30 -9.97 16.67 -4.76
C PRO A 30 -9.28 17.46 -5.89
N ASP A 31 -8.25 16.88 -6.51
CA ASP A 31 -7.49 17.44 -7.64
C ASP A 31 -8.06 17.07 -9.02
N GLY A 32 -9.10 16.23 -9.06
CA GLY A 32 -9.71 15.74 -10.29
C GLY A 32 -8.90 14.65 -11.01
N ILE A 33 -7.75 14.22 -10.49
CA ILE A 33 -6.91 13.14 -11.06
C ILE A 33 -7.13 11.87 -10.24
N ALA A 34 -8.20 11.15 -10.58
CA ALA A 34 -8.63 9.95 -9.88
C ALA A 34 -8.03 8.67 -10.49
N GLY A 35 -7.64 7.74 -9.62
CA GLY A 35 -7.18 6.41 -10.02
C GLY A 35 -5.69 6.33 -10.34
N LEU A 36 -5.15 5.11 -10.29
CA LEU A 36 -3.72 4.85 -10.41
C LEU A 36 -3.16 5.26 -11.78
N GLU A 37 -3.81 4.84 -12.85
CA GLU A 37 -3.35 5.08 -14.22
C GLU A 37 -3.33 6.56 -14.58
N ALA A 38 -4.39 7.31 -14.24
CA ALA A 38 -4.44 8.75 -14.49
C ALA A 38 -3.28 9.48 -13.79
N LYS A 39 -2.96 9.08 -12.55
CA LYS A 39 -1.85 9.64 -11.78
C LYS A 39 -0.49 9.31 -12.36
N LEU A 40 -0.28 8.07 -12.80
CA LEU A 40 0.97 7.66 -13.42
C LEU A 40 1.18 8.39 -14.75
N ASN A 41 0.14 8.51 -15.57
CA ASN A 41 0.21 9.28 -16.82
C ASN A 41 0.53 10.76 -16.55
N HIS A 42 -0.15 11.38 -15.58
CA HIS A 42 0.09 12.78 -15.22
C HIS A 42 1.54 13.00 -14.72
N ALA A 43 2.10 12.03 -13.99
CA ALA A 43 3.47 12.06 -13.49
C ALA A 43 4.53 11.68 -14.54
N GLY A 44 4.17 11.44 -15.80
CA GLY A 44 5.12 10.99 -16.83
C GLY A 44 5.63 9.55 -16.65
N ARG A 45 4.92 8.73 -15.88
CA ARG A 45 5.27 7.34 -15.52
C ARG A 45 4.37 6.30 -16.22
N GLY A 46 3.82 6.65 -17.38
CA GLY A 46 2.91 5.77 -18.13
C GLY A 46 3.51 4.40 -18.50
N GLY A 47 4.83 4.32 -18.68
CA GLY A 47 5.52 3.04 -18.91
C GLY A 47 5.43 2.04 -17.75
N GLU A 48 5.03 2.49 -16.55
CA GLU A 48 4.92 1.66 -15.35
C GLU A 48 3.50 1.11 -15.11
N ILE A 49 2.50 1.50 -15.90
CA ILE A 49 1.09 1.18 -15.62
C ILE A 49 0.85 -0.32 -15.45
N TYR A 50 1.39 -1.14 -16.35
CA TYR A 50 1.21 -2.59 -16.31
C TYR A 50 1.76 -3.19 -15.01
N ILE A 51 3.03 -2.90 -14.69
CA ILE A 51 3.67 -3.42 -13.48
C ILE A 51 3.04 -2.85 -12.20
N ALA A 52 2.52 -1.62 -12.26
CA ALA A 52 1.82 -1.00 -11.15
C ALA A 52 0.51 -1.72 -10.83
N TYR A 53 -0.28 -2.06 -11.85
CA TYR A 53 -1.50 -2.86 -11.66
C TYR A 53 -1.20 -4.28 -11.18
N GLU A 54 -0.17 -4.96 -11.72
CA GLU A 54 0.21 -6.29 -11.25
C GLU A 54 0.57 -6.28 -9.75
N LYS A 55 1.39 -5.32 -9.32
CA LYS A 55 1.79 -5.19 -7.92
C LYS A 55 0.62 -4.81 -7.02
N LYS A 56 -0.24 -3.89 -7.48
CA LYS A 56 -1.47 -3.54 -6.78
C LYS A 56 -2.34 -4.77 -6.55
N GLU A 57 -2.53 -5.59 -7.59
CA GLU A 57 -3.35 -6.80 -7.53
C GLU A 57 -2.79 -7.83 -6.55
N LEU A 58 -1.46 -7.97 -6.46
CA LEU A 58 -0.82 -8.82 -5.44
C LEU A 58 -1.19 -8.39 -4.03
N PHE A 59 -1.19 -7.09 -3.75
CA PHE A 59 -1.63 -6.57 -2.45
C PHE A 59 -3.13 -6.77 -2.23
N VAL A 60 -3.99 -6.49 -3.22
CA VAL A 60 -5.44 -6.68 -3.11
C VAL A 60 -5.79 -8.14 -2.78
N LYS A 61 -5.16 -9.11 -3.46
CA LYS A 61 -5.35 -10.54 -3.17
C LYS A 61 -4.90 -10.91 -1.77
N LEU A 62 -3.80 -10.32 -1.29
CA LEU A 62 -3.34 -10.55 0.08
C LEU A 62 -4.31 -9.97 1.11
N LEU A 63 -4.81 -8.75 0.86
CA LEU A 63 -5.79 -8.08 1.69
C LEU A 63 -7.09 -8.89 1.79
N ASP A 64 -7.61 -9.36 0.65
CA ASP A 64 -8.82 -10.18 0.59
C ASP A 64 -8.65 -11.51 1.33
N LYS A 65 -7.54 -12.21 1.06
CA LYS A 65 -7.21 -13.50 1.70
C LYS A 65 -7.25 -13.45 3.23
N TYR A 66 -6.81 -12.33 3.81
CA TYR A 66 -6.73 -12.18 5.27
C TYR A 66 -7.78 -11.21 5.83
N SER A 67 -8.76 -10.79 5.03
CA SER A 67 -9.78 -9.82 5.43
C SER A 67 -10.67 -10.32 6.58
N LEU A 68 -10.78 -11.63 6.80
CA LEU A 68 -11.60 -12.20 7.86
C LEU A 68 -10.90 -12.27 9.23
N TYR A 69 -9.61 -11.90 9.31
CA TYR A 69 -8.83 -11.96 10.55
C TYR A 69 -8.58 -10.57 11.12
N GLU A 70 -9.09 -10.28 12.32
CA GLU A 70 -8.98 -8.95 12.94
C GLU A 70 -7.52 -8.52 13.11
N SER A 71 -6.63 -9.42 13.50
CA SER A 71 -5.21 -9.11 13.62
C SER A 71 -4.58 -8.75 12.27
N ALA A 72 -4.96 -9.43 11.18
CA ALA A 72 -4.46 -9.07 9.85
C ALA A 72 -4.98 -7.71 9.42
N GLN A 73 -6.27 -7.43 9.64
CA GLN A 73 -6.84 -6.13 9.32
C GLN A 73 -6.14 -4.99 10.07
N LYS A 74 -5.82 -5.17 11.36
CA LYS A 74 -5.05 -4.21 12.15
C LYS A 74 -3.65 -3.99 11.58
N ILE A 75 -2.98 -5.07 11.16
CA ILE A 75 -1.66 -4.98 10.52
C ILE A 75 -1.77 -4.21 9.20
N PHE A 76 -2.75 -4.51 8.33
CA PHE A 76 -2.92 -3.78 7.08
C PHE A 76 -3.22 -2.30 7.31
N ALA A 77 -4.11 -1.95 8.24
CA ALA A 77 -4.40 -0.56 8.57
C ALA A 77 -3.14 0.20 9.03
N TYR A 78 -2.31 -0.44 9.84
CA TYR A 78 -1.02 0.13 10.28
C TYR A 78 -0.04 0.29 9.12
N LEU A 79 0.14 -0.73 8.27
CA LEU A 79 1.06 -0.67 7.14
C LEU A 79 0.63 0.39 6.13
N LEU A 80 -0.66 0.49 5.82
CA LEU A 80 -1.19 1.52 4.93
C LEU A 80 -0.98 2.93 5.50
N ALA A 81 -1.20 3.13 6.82
CA ALA A 81 -0.90 4.39 7.48
C ALA A 81 0.58 4.77 7.39
N LYS A 82 1.46 3.79 7.55
CA LYS A 82 2.91 3.98 7.42
C LYS A 82 3.29 4.35 5.99
N VAL A 83 2.75 3.67 4.97
CA VAL A 83 2.97 4.01 3.56
C VAL A 83 2.50 5.43 3.27
N GLU A 84 1.28 5.77 3.66
CA GLU A 84 0.71 7.11 3.46
C GLU A 84 1.59 8.19 4.12
N HIS A 85 1.97 7.99 5.39
CA HIS A 85 2.79 8.92 6.14
C HIS A 85 4.15 9.14 5.46
N GLU A 86 4.89 8.07 5.20
CA GLU A 86 6.23 8.14 4.59
C GLU A 86 6.18 8.70 3.17
N PHE A 87 5.14 8.35 2.41
CA PHE A 87 4.96 8.93 1.09
C PHE A 87 4.74 10.44 1.17
N ASN A 88 3.78 10.89 1.98
CA ASN A 88 3.45 12.32 2.08
C ASN A 88 4.56 13.16 2.74
N PHE A 89 5.30 12.57 3.67
CA PHE A 89 6.36 13.26 4.41
C PHE A 89 7.70 13.25 3.67
N ALA A 90 8.12 12.11 3.12
CA ALA A 90 9.43 11.95 2.52
C ALA A 90 9.39 12.03 0.98
N VAL A 91 8.42 11.38 0.32
CA VAL A 91 8.41 11.23 -1.14
C VAL A 91 7.78 12.42 -1.84
N HIS A 92 6.55 12.78 -1.48
CA HIS A 92 5.75 13.80 -2.15
C HIS A 92 6.48 15.16 -2.27
N PRO A 93 7.15 15.69 -1.23
CA PRO A 93 7.86 16.97 -1.36
C PRO A 93 9.02 16.96 -2.36
N GLN A 94 9.53 15.77 -2.72
CA GLN A 94 10.64 15.61 -3.65
C GLN A 94 10.18 15.43 -5.10
N VAL A 95 8.90 15.12 -5.35
CA VAL A 95 8.36 14.80 -6.69
C VAL A 95 8.64 15.91 -7.71
N THR A 96 8.57 17.18 -7.30
CA THR A 96 8.82 18.33 -8.18
C THR A 96 10.31 18.53 -8.52
N TYR A 97 11.22 18.02 -7.68
CA TYR A 97 12.66 18.34 -7.75
C TYR A 97 13.53 17.15 -8.19
N CYS A 98 13.03 15.93 -8.01
CA CYS A 98 13.75 14.71 -8.28
C CYS A 98 13.28 14.05 -9.58
N ASP A 99 14.20 13.36 -10.25
CA ASP A 99 13.84 12.50 -11.37
C ASP A 99 13.15 11.20 -10.89
N VAL A 100 12.60 10.45 -11.85
CA VAL A 100 11.90 9.19 -11.58
C VAL A 100 12.79 8.17 -10.85
N LEU A 101 14.09 8.12 -11.16
CA LEU A 101 15.01 7.17 -10.53
C LEU A 101 15.21 7.51 -9.06
N GLN A 102 15.42 8.78 -8.74
CA GLN A 102 15.56 9.30 -7.37
C GLN A 102 14.29 9.06 -6.56
N ILE A 103 13.11 9.31 -7.14
CA ILE A 103 11.82 9.02 -6.49
C ILE A 103 11.66 7.51 -6.22
N ASN A 104 12.04 6.66 -7.18
CA ASN A 104 11.97 5.21 -7.00
C ASN A 104 12.91 4.73 -5.89
N GLN A 105 14.13 5.28 -5.81
CA GLN A 105 15.07 4.99 -4.72
C GLN A 105 14.52 5.44 -3.37
N LEU A 106 13.88 6.60 -3.31
CA LEU A 106 13.30 7.13 -2.09
C LEU A 106 12.11 6.28 -1.61
N ILE A 107 11.22 5.87 -2.52
CA ILE A 107 10.14 4.92 -2.22
C ILE A 107 10.71 3.59 -1.73
N SER A 108 11.77 3.07 -2.36
CA SER A 108 12.42 1.82 -1.92
C SER A 108 12.92 1.94 -0.48
N ALA A 109 13.75 2.95 -0.21
CA ALA A 109 14.44 3.11 1.07
C ALA A 109 13.51 3.53 2.22
N LYS A 110 12.47 4.33 1.95
CA LYS A 110 11.57 4.87 3.00
C LYS A 110 10.33 4.02 3.23
N ILE A 111 9.89 3.26 2.23
CA ILE A 111 8.61 2.57 2.28
C ILE A 111 8.80 1.07 2.10
N VAL A 112 9.32 0.63 0.94
CA VAL A 112 9.33 -0.79 0.56
C VAL A 112 10.23 -1.60 1.49
N GLU A 113 11.50 -1.21 1.62
CA GLU A 113 12.48 -1.92 2.44
C GLU A 113 12.07 -1.98 3.92
N PRO A 114 11.62 -0.87 4.56
CA PRO A 114 11.14 -0.93 5.94
C PRO A 114 9.92 -1.83 6.15
N ILE A 115 8.98 -1.89 5.19
CA ILE A 115 7.81 -2.77 5.29
C ILE A 115 8.23 -4.24 5.16
N VAL A 116 9.11 -4.56 4.21
CA VAL A 116 9.63 -5.92 4.03
C VAL A 116 10.46 -6.34 5.25
N ALA A 117 11.25 -5.45 5.84
CA ALA A 117 12.00 -5.76 7.05
C ALA A 117 11.08 -6.07 8.25
N GLU A 118 9.92 -5.40 8.34
CA GLU A 118 8.98 -5.57 9.44
C GLU A 118 8.03 -6.77 9.27
N CYS A 119 7.59 -7.05 8.03
CA CYS A 119 6.53 -8.01 7.73
C CYS A 119 6.90 -9.06 6.66
N GLY A 120 8.13 -9.07 6.17
CA GLY A 120 8.59 -9.99 5.13
C GLY A 120 8.80 -11.43 5.59
N VAL A 121 8.94 -11.66 6.91
CA VAL A 121 8.97 -13.01 7.49
C VAL A 121 7.81 -13.13 8.48
N GLY A 122 6.73 -13.77 8.05
CA GLY A 122 5.54 -13.95 8.88
C GLY A 122 4.31 -14.44 8.09
N PRO A 123 3.14 -14.58 8.75
CA PRO A 123 1.94 -15.16 8.12
C PRO A 123 1.43 -14.41 6.88
N LEU A 124 1.77 -13.12 6.75
CA LEU A 124 1.38 -12.28 5.62
C LEU A 124 2.39 -12.34 4.45
N ASP A 125 3.63 -12.79 4.68
CA ASP A 125 4.67 -12.95 3.65
C ASP A 125 4.82 -11.72 2.74
N VAL A 126 4.97 -10.53 3.34
CA VAL A 126 4.99 -9.26 2.60
C VAL A 126 6.36 -9.06 1.93
N ASN A 127 6.45 -9.41 0.65
CA ASN A 127 7.63 -9.15 -0.17
C ASN A 127 7.60 -7.75 -0.83
N HIS A 128 8.68 -7.40 -1.53
CA HIS A 128 8.85 -6.10 -2.20
C HIS A 128 7.73 -5.76 -3.20
N ASN A 129 7.18 -6.76 -3.90
CA ASN A 129 6.09 -6.54 -4.85
C ASN A 129 4.78 -6.21 -4.14
N VAL A 130 4.49 -6.89 -3.03
CA VAL A 130 3.33 -6.59 -2.18
C VAL A 130 3.47 -5.21 -1.54
N ALA A 131 4.63 -4.88 -0.98
CA ALA A 131 4.88 -3.60 -0.35
C ALA A 131 4.76 -2.43 -1.35
N MET A 132 5.32 -2.57 -2.55
CA MET A 132 5.09 -1.59 -3.62
C MET A 132 3.62 -1.57 -4.08
N GLY A 133 2.95 -2.73 -4.06
CA GLY A 133 1.51 -2.84 -4.31
C GLY A 133 0.66 -1.99 -3.36
N MET A 134 1.06 -1.86 -2.09
CA MET A 134 0.39 -0.97 -1.12
C MET A 134 0.47 0.49 -1.56
N VAL A 135 1.62 0.94 -2.08
CA VAL A 135 1.81 2.31 -2.59
C VAL A 135 0.86 2.57 -3.77
N TYR A 136 0.82 1.66 -4.74
CA TYR A 136 -0.06 1.79 -5.91
C TYR A 136 -1.54 1.69 -5.55
N TRP A 137 -1.90 0.86 -4.58
CA TRP A 137 -3.26 0.77 -4.10
C TRP A 137 -3.69 2.07 -3.41
N LEU A 138 -2.86 2.65 -2.53
CA LEU A 138 -3.14 3.95 -1.92
C LEU A 138 -3.22 5.08 -2.94
N ALA A 139 -2.46 4.99 -4.04
CA ALA A 139 -2.58 5.96 -5.11
C ALA A 139 -3.93 5.86 -5.84
N GLU A 140 -4.42 4.64 -6.09
CA GLU A 140 -5.77 4.40 -6.61
C GLU A 140 -6.84 4.97 -5.67
N GLN A 141 -6.71 4.71 -4.37
CA GLN A 141 -7.59 5.23 -3.32
C GLN A 141 -7.42 6.74 -3.04
N CYS A 142 -6.44 7.36 -3.68
CA CYS A 142 -6.14 8.79 -3.62
C CYS A 142 -5.47 9.37 -2.37
N PHE A 143 -4.89 8.49 -1.55
CA PHE A 143 -4.01 8.83 -0.44
C PHE A 143 -2.56 9.13 -0.87
N VAL A 144 -2.14 8.61 -2.03
CA VAL A 144 -0.81 8.83 -2.61
C VAL A 144 -0.92 9.58 -3.95
N ARG A 145 -0.03 10.55 -4.19
CA ARG A 145 -0.03 11.41 -5.39
C ARG A 145 1.40 11.66 -5.88
N TRP A 146 1.64 11.47 -7.18
CA TRP A 146 2.94 11.71 -7.82
C TRP A 146 2.97 13.05 -8.58
N HIS A 147 2.15 14.02 -8.18
CA HIS A 147 2.02 15.33 -8.81
C HIS A 147 1.55 16.38 -7.81
#